data_AF-E8WYW8-F1
#
_entry.id   AF-E8WYW8-F1
#
_cell.length_a   1.000
_cell.length_b   1.000
_cell.length_c   1.000
_cell.angle_alpha   90.00
_cell.angle_beta   90.00
_cell.angle_gamma   90.00
#
_symmetry.space_group_name_H-M   'P 1'
#
loop_
_entity.id
_entity.type
_entity.pdbx_description
1 polymer ?
#
loop_
_entity_poly.entity_id
_entity_poly.type
_entity_poly.pdbx_seq_one_letter_code
_entity_poly.pdbx_strand_id
1 'polypeptide(L)'
;MRAAVALFAFLTVSSLAQAPAASKSFVIADVHVSPFNANPFMHGNSTQGDRYFLTQASMLDLIATAYGVDAANVQGGPTWLERDRYDLRAKVPAKITPDDIKLMLRGMLAERFHLVVKAGSAPLPAYVLTSEAGKPKIRESEGTDEGRCMPAPPPPNQPAGAPSYRILNCKNMAIPALADTIHLFAGDYLGQPVVDETRLAGTYDFTLKWSGKDQLEKQGADGISIFAAMEKQLGLKLELKTAPRPVFQVASVDEIPTPNAANIAEALPEPPASPFEVATIKPSTPGAEGYGRITGDQIETRAIPLMFLIRFGWDLNPNNKESVVNAPAWLDSTKFDIVAKAGANVRVDKFASGNLINYEDLRNMVRAMVADRFQMKWHMEDRPITAYTLTAMKPKLKPTTDPTERTKCKEGPGPDGKDPRVTSSVLNRLVTCQNMTLAQIGDELQRVANGYIYNTVVDGTGIKGSYDFTLSFSSADKVQPGAGDAAVGSDPNGALSVFDAVSRQLGLKLEKTKRPSPVLVIDHIEETPTEN
;
A
#
# COMPACT_ATOMS: atom_id res chain seq x y z
N MET A 1 -26.54 -74.39 -45.40
CA MET A 1 -25.74 -73.83 -44.29
C MET A 1 -24.48 -73.19 -44.86
N ARG A 2 -24.40 -71.85 -44.88
CA ARG A 2 -23.18 -71.09 -45.18
C ARG A 2 -23.08 -70.04 -44.06
N ALA A 3 -22.10 -70.19 -43.18
CA ALA A 3 -21.88 -69.28 -42.06
C ALA A 3 -20.88 -68.19 -42.47
N ALA A 4 -21.29 -66.94 -42.32
CA ALA A 4 -20.48 -65.75 -42.57
C ALA A 4 -19.61 -65.44 -41.36
N VAL A 5 -18.33 -65.17 -41.59
CA VAL A 5 -17.38 -64.67 -40.58
C VAL A 5 -17.37 -63.15 -40.66
N ALA A 6 -17.77 -62.48 -39.58
CA ALA A 6 -17.65 -61.04 -39.42
C ALA A 6 -16.47 -60.72 -38.49
N LEU A 7 -15.49 -59.99 -39.01
CA LEU A 7 -14.29 -59.54 -38.28
C LEU A 7 -14.59 -58.17 -37.65
N PHE A 8 -14.67 -58.10 -36.32
CA PHE A 8 -14.78 -56.82 -35.58
C PHE A 8 -13.37 -56.30 -35.25
N ALA A 9 -13.00 -55.17 -35.83
CA ALA A 9 -11.80 -54.42 -35.46
C ALA A 9 -12.08 -53.55 -34.22
N PHE A 10 -11.40 -53.82 -33.11
CA PHE A 10 -11.39 -52.93 -31.95
C PHE A 10 -10.42 -51.78 -32.19
N LEU A 11 -10.95 -50.57 -32.40
CA LEU A 11 -10.20 -49.32 -32.33
C LEU A 11 -9.96 -48.97 -30.85
N THR A 12 -8.75 -49.19 -30.37
CA THR A 12 -8.29 -48.66 -29.08
C THR A 12 -8.04 -47.16 -29.22
N VAL A 13 -8.92 -46.35 -28.61
CA VAL A 13 -8.66 -44.91 -28.42
C VAL A 13 -7.65 -44.78 -27.28
N SER A 14 -6.39 -44.53 -27.64
CA SER A 14 -5.37 -44.14 -26.66
C SER A 14 -5.68 -42.72 -26.18
N SER A 15 -6.29 -42.60 -25.00
CA SER A 15 -6.33 -41.32 -24.29
C SER A 15 -4.89 -40.97 -23.88
N LEU A 16 -4.30 -39.97 -24.54
CA LEU A 16 -3.11 -39.30 -24.03
C LEU A 16 -3.51 -38.58 -22.74
N ALA A 17 -3.33 -39.26 -21.61
CA ALA A 17 -3.26 -38.60 -20.32
C ALA A 17 -2.07 -37.63 -20.38
N GLN A 18 -2.35 -36.33 -20.48
CA GLN A 18 -1.32 -35.32 -20.20
C GLN A 18 -0.81 -35.57 -18.79
N ALA A 19 0.48 -35.86 -18.66
CA ALA A 19 1.15 -35.84 -17.37
C ALA A 19 0.82 -34.50 -16.69
N PRO A 20 0.43 -34.48 -15.40
CA PRO A 20 0.19 -33.23 -14.71
C PRO A 20 1.47 -32.40 -14.80
N ALA A 21 1.37 -31.19 -15.35
CA ALA A 21 2.46 -30.25 -15.32
C ALA A 21 2.96 -30.18 -13.87
N ALA A 22 4.24 -30.42 -13.64
CA ALA A 22 4.82 -30.38 -12.31
C ALA A 22 4.41 -29.06 -11.65
N SER A 23 3.61 -29.15 -10.59
CA SER A 23 3.13 -28.00 -9.83
C SER A 23 4.35 -27.14 -9.47
N LYS A 24 4.40 -25.92 -9.99
CA LYS A 24 5.36 -24.91 -9.55
C LYS A 24 4.88 -24.47 -8.17
N SER A 25 5.40 -25.07 -7.12
CA SER A 25 5.10 -24.72 -5.73
C SER A 25 6.32 -24.07 -5.07
N PHE A 26 6.09 -23.32 -4.00
CA PHE A 26 7.18 -22.97 -3.09
C PHE A 26 7.77 -24.25 -2.49
N VAL A 27 9.08 -24.24 -2.22
CA VAL A 27 9.76 -25.35 -1.52
C VAL A 27 9.24 -25.44 -0.09
N ILE A 28 9.09 -24.28 0.55
CA ILE A 28 8.47 -24.10 1.86
C ILE A 28 7.97 -22.65 1.96
N ALA A 29 6.87 -22.42 2.66
CA ALA A 29 6.29 -21.10 2.84
C ALA A 29 5.83 -20.89 4.29
N ASP A 30 6.26 -19.77 4.84
CA ASP A 30 5.82 -19.17 6.09
C ASP A 30 4.78 -18.10 5.75
N VAL A 31 3.53 -18.31 6.15
CA VAL A 31 2.46 -17.34 5.97
C VAL A 31 1.69 -17.17 7.26
N HIS A 32 1.45 -15.92 7.64
CA HIS A 32 0.72 -15.57 8.85
C HIS A 32 0.04 -14.20 8.69
N VAL A 33 -0.91 -13.91 9.58
CA VAL A 33 -1.53 -12.59 9.67
C VAL A 33 -0.46 -11.56 10.03
N SER A 34 -0.49 -10.40 9.37
CA SER A 34 0.43 -9.32 9.64
C SER A 34 0.04 -8.59 10.93
N PRO A 35 1.01 -8.07 11.71
CA PRO A 35 0.72 -7.13 12.79
C PRO A 35 -0.01 -5.88 12.29
N PHE A 36 -0.84 -5.29 13.15
CA PHE A 36 -1.50 -4.01 12.85
C PHE A 36 -0.46 -2.92 12.54
N ASN A 37 -0.70 -2.19 11.46
CA ASN A 37 0.10 -1.06 11.04
C ASN A 37 -0.84 0.09 10.62
N ALA A 38 -0.56 1.31 11.07
CA ALA A 38 -1.34 2.50 10.73
C ALA A 38 -1.16 2.95 9.27
N ASN A 39 -0.15 2.43 8.56
CA ASN A 39 0.08 2.65 7.14
C ASN A 39 0.34 1.31 6.43
N PRO A 40 -0.68 0.44 6.28
CA PRO A 40 -0.51 -0.92 5.80
C PRO A 40 -0.46 -0.95 4.27
N PHE A 41 0.67 -0.55 3.70
CA PHE A 41 0.96 -0.75 2.28
C PHE A 41 1.56 -2.13 2.08
N MET A 42 1.19 -2.82 1.00
CA MET A 42 1.89 -4.04 0.61
C MET A 42 3.35 -3.70 0.28
N HIS A 43 4.28 -4.40 0.92
CA HIS A 43 5.71 -4.29 0.69
C HIS A 43 6.27 -5.60 0.14
N GLY A 44 7.47 -5.56 -0.43
CA GLY A 44 8.05 -6.71 -1.11
C GLY A 44 7.38 -6.99 -2.45
N ASN A 45 6.87 -8.22 -2.63
CA ASN A 45 6.60 -8.84 -3.93
C ASN A 45 7.87 -8.97 -4.80
N SER A 46 8.95 -9.42 -4.17
CA SER A 46 10.24 -9.59 -4.84
C SER A 46 10.94 -10.88 -4.43
N THR A 47 11.77 -11.39 -5.32
CA THR A 47 12.67 -12.51 -5.02
C THR A 47 14.08 -11.98 -4.75
N GLN A 48 14.72 -12.50 -3.72
CA GLN A 48 16.11 -12.23 -3.36
C GLN A 48 16.81 -13.55 -3.02
N GLY A 49 17.84 -13.89 -3.78
CA GLY A 49 18.45 -15.21 -3.69
C GLY A 49 17.42 -16.31 -3.95
N ASP A 50 17.29 -17.24 -3.01
CA ASP A 50 16.34 -18.34 -3.05
C ASP A 50 15.03 -18.03 -2.29
N ARG A 51 14.72 -16.76 -2.01
CA ARG A 51 13.58 -16.37 -1.18
C ARG A 51 12.67 -15.37 -1.86
N TYR A 52 11.37 -15.56 -1.68
CA TYR A 52 10.32 -14.63 -2.04
C TYR A 52 9.73 -14.00 -0.78
N PHE A 53 9.49 -12.69 -0.81
CA PHE A 53 8.95 -11.92 0.31
C PHE A 53 7.81 -11.02 -0.15
N LEU A 54 6.78 -10.94 0.67
CA LEU A 54 5.63 -10.05 0.50
C LEU A 54 5.02 -9.83 1.88
N THR A 55 4.91 -8.58 2.33
CA THR A 55 4.38 -8.24 3.66
C THR A 55 3.26 -7.23 3.57
N GLN A 56 2.40 -7.19 4.59
CA GLN A 56 1.26 -6.27 4.69
C GLN A 56 0.32 -6.34 3.48
N ALA A 57 0.21 -7.50 2.83
CA ALA A 57 -0.65 -7.67 1.68
C ALA A 57 -2.05 -8.10 2.09
N SER A 58 -3.07 -7.47 1.54
CA SER A 58 -4.44 -7.96 1.68
C SER A 58 -4.62 -9.26 0.91
N MET A 59 -5.67 -10.02 1.23
CA MET A 59 -6.04 -11.16 0.39
C MET A 59 -6.41 -10.73 -1.03
N LEU A 60 -6.98 -9.53 -1.20
CA LEU A 60 -7.19 -8.94 -2.52
C LEU A 60 -5.86 -8.73 -3.26
N ASP A 61 -4.85 -8.19 -2.59
CA ASP A 61 -3.51 -7.97 -3.16
C ASP A 61 -2.85 -9.28 -3.56
N LEU A 62 -2.94 -10.31 -2.69
CA LEU A 62 -2.42 -11.65 -2.95
C LEU A 62 -3.08 -12.29 -4.16
N ILE A 63 -4.40 -12.21 -4.27
CA ILE A 63 -5.16 -12.74 -5.43
C ILE A 63 -4.80 -11.95 -6.70
N ALA A 64 -4.84 -10.62 -6.65
CA ALA A 64 -4.50 -9.77 -7.78
C ALA A 64 -3.08 -10.06 -8.30
N THR A 65 -2.12 -10.20 -7.38
CA THR A 65 -0.73 -10.55 -7.68
C THR A 65 -0.61 -11.94 -8.28
N ALA A 66 -1.23 -12.96 -7.65
CA ALA A 66 -1.17 -14.34 -8.11
C ALA A 66 -1.80 -14.51 -9.50
N TYR A 67 -2.88 -13.80 -9.79
CA TYR A 67 -3.57 -13.88 -11.09
C TYR A 67 -3.03 -12.88 -12.13
N GLY A 68 -2.22 -11.90 -11.71
CA GLY A 68 -1.64 -10.87 -12.58
C GLY A 68 -2.70 -9.93 -13.14
N VAL A 69 -3.64 -9.48 -12.30
CA VAL A 69 -4.83 -8.73 -12.71
C VAL A 69 -5.00 -7.49 -11.85
N ASP A 70 -5.66 -6.47 -12.39
CA ASP A 70 -6.09 -5.32 -11.59
C ASP A 70 -7.02 -5.77 -10.44
N ALA A 71 -6.78 -5.27 -9.23
CA ALA A 71 -7.56 -5.60 -8.05
C ALA A 71 -9.06 -5.29 -8.23
N ALA A 72 -9.41 -4.27 -9.03
CA ALA A 72 -10.79 -3.94 -9.37
C ALA A 72 -11.49 -5.03 -10.22
N ASN A 73 -10.74 -5.98 -10.80
CA ASN A 73 -11.29 -7.12 -11.53
C ASN A 73 -11.57 -8.33 -10.63
N VAL A 74 -11.13 -8.31 -9.37
CA VAL A 74 -11.43 -9.38 -8.40
C VAL A 74 -12.74 -9.04 -7.68
N GLN A 75 -13.75 -9.90 -7.78
CA GLN A 75 -15.12 -9.64 -7.34
C GLN A 75 -15.60 -10.64 -6.26
N GLY A 76 -16.58 -10.20 -5.45
CA GLY A 76 -17.13 -10.94 -4.30
C GLY A 76 -16.10 -11.42 -3.28
N GLY A 77 -16.31 -12.61 -2.68
CA GLY A 77 -15.51 -13.10 -1.57
C GLY A 77 -15.95 -12.52 -0.21
N PRO A 78 -15.31 -12.94 0.89
CA PRO A 78 -15.64 -12.48 2.23
C PRO A 78 -15.30 -10.99 2.42
N THR A 79 -15.94 -10.37 3.40
CA THR A 79 -15.89 -8.91 3.59
C THR A 79 -14.50 -8.40 3.98
N TRP A 80 -13.68 -9.26 4.60
CA TRP A 80 -12.33 -8.93 5.06
C TRP A 80 -11.25 -8.94 3.96
N LEU A 81 -11.58 -9.31 2.72
CA LEU A 81 -10.61 -9.52 1.63
C LEU A 81 -9.67 -8.32 1.40
N GLU A 82 -10.19 -7.10 1.58
CA GLU A 82 -9.49 -5.82 1.40
C GLU A 82 -8.93 -5.23 2.70
N ARG A 83 -9.16 -5.90 3.84
CA ARG A 83 -8.87 -5.36 5.17
C ARG A 83 -7.77 -6.14 5.86
N ASP A 84 -7.94 -7.45 6.00
CA ASP A 84 -7.00 -8.27 6.75
C ASP A 84 -5.73 -8.47 5.91
N ARG A 85 -4.58 -8.48 6.58
CA ARG A 85 -3.26 -8.43 5.97
C ARG A 85 -2.44 -9.66 6.34
N TYR A 86 -1.59 -10.10 5.41
CA TYR A 86 -0.75 -11.26 5.57
C TYR A 86 0.69 -10.96 5.17
N ASP A 87 1.61 -11.58 5.90
CA ASP A 87 3.02 -11.64 5.57
C ASP A 87 3.33 -13.04 5.04
N LEU A 88 4.06 -13.08 3.94
CA LEU A 88 4.51 -14.27 3.23
C LEU A 88 6.02 -14.21 3.03
N ARG A 89 6.69 -15.25 3.51
CA ARG A 89 8.08 -15.55 3.18
C ARG A 89 8.14 -16.97 2.67
N ALA A 90 8.78 -17.17 1.52
CA ALA A 90 8.86 -18.50 0.93
C ALA A 90 10.22 -18.77 0.30
N LYS A 91 10.62 -20.05 0.27
CA LYS A 91 11.76 -20.51 -0.51
C LYS A 91 11.30 -20.87 -1.91
N VAL A 92 12.01 -20.34 -2.91
CA VAL A 92 11.74 -20.58 -4.31
C VAL A 92 12.77 -21.55 -4.91
N PRO A 93 12.37 -22.39 -5.87
CA PRO A 93 13.32 -23.16 -6.69
C PRO A 93 14.30 -22.26 -7.44
N ALA A 94 15.42 -22.83 -7.90
CA ALA A 94 16.36 -22.11 -8.76
C ALA A 94 15.73 -21.76 -10.12
N LYS A 95 16.16 -20.64 -10.71
CA LYS A 95 15.76 -20.18 -12.06
C LYS A 95 14.24 -20.00 -12.22
N ILE A 96 13.64 -19.23 -11.33
CA ILE A 96 12.23 -18.85 -11.43
C ILE A 96 12.04 -17.56 -12.24
N THR A 97 10.95 -17.50 -12.98
CA THR A 97 10.45 -16.29 -13.64
C THR A 97 9.37 -15.61 -12.78
N PRO A 98 9.04 -14.33 -13.03
CA PRO A 98 7.89 -13.69 -12.39
C PRO A 98 6.57 -14.45 -12.59
N ASP A 99 6.38 -15.09 -13.75
CA ASP A 99 5.18 -15.90 -13.99
C ASP A 99 5.19 -17.22 -13.21
N ASP A 100 6.36 -17.83 -12.96
CA ASP A 100 6.46 -18.96 -12.04
C ASP A 100 5.99 -18.57 -10.62
N ILE A 101 6.36 -17.37 -10.13
CA ILE A 101 5.91 -16.87 -8.82
C ILE A 101 4.39 -16.74 -8.76
N LYS A 102 3.77 -16.19 -9.81
CA LYS A 102 2.31 -16.09 -9.90
C LYS A 102 1.65 -17.47 -9.75
N LEU A 103 2.18 -18.48 -10.42
CA LEU A 103 1.69 -19.86 -10.30
C LEU A 103 1.92 -20.45 -8.91
N MET A 104 3.08 -20.21 -8.29
CA MET A 104 3.37 -20.64 -6.91
C MET A 104 2.43 -20.01 -5.90
N LEU A 105 2.13 -18.71 -6.05
CA LEU A 105 1.15 -18.01 -5.23
C LEU A 105 -0.26 -18.61 -5.40
N ARG A 106 -0.69 -18.90 -6.64
CA ARG A 106 -1.99 -19.57 -6.87
C ARG A 106 -2.08 -20.90 -6.15
N GLY A 107 -1.04 -21.74 -6.25
CA GLY A 107 -0.97 -23.03 -5.57
C GLY A 107 -1.03 -22.86 -4.05
N MET A 108 -0.21 -21.96 -3.50
CA MET A 108 -0.20 -21.68 -2.07
C MET A 108 -1.54 -21.13 -1.56
N LEU A 109 -2.20 -20.21 -2.28
CA LEU A 109 -3.50 -19.69 -1.88
C LEU A 109 -4.58 -20.79 -1.91
N ALA A 110 -4.54 -21.68 -2.89
CA ALA A 110 -5.45 -22.81 -2.96
C ALA A 110 -5.22 -23.82 -1.82
N GLU A 111 -3.96 -24.12 -1.48
CA GLU A 111 -3.62 -25.12 -0.45
C GLU A 111 -3.72 -24.58 0.98
N ARG A 112 -3.31 -23.33 1.19
CA ARG A 112 -3.18 -22.74 2.55
C ARG A 112 -4.41 -21.96 2.96
N PHE A 113 -5.12 -21.35 2.01
CA PHE A 113 -6.32 -20.56 2.28
C PHE A 113 -7.57 -21.14 1.63
N HIS A 114 -7.50 -22.33 1.01
CA HIS A 114 -8.62 -22.94 0.30
C HIS A 114 -9.30 -22.01 -0.72
N LEU A 115 -8.48 -21.15 -1.36
CA LEU A 115 -8.95 -20.17 -2.32
C LEU A 115 -9.60 -20.84 -3.53
N VAL A 116 -10.84 -20.47 -3.82
CA VAL A 116 -11.55 -20.84 -5.05
C VAL A 116 -11.90 -19.59 -5.83
N VAL A 117 -11.29 -19.43 -7.01
CA VAL A 117 -11.56 -18.32 -7.93
C VAL A 117 -12.18 -18.87 -9.22
N LYS A 118 -13.23 -18.21 -9.70
CA LYS A 118 -13.83 -18.46 -11.02
C LYS A 118 -13.54 -17.28 -11.93
N ALA A 119 -12.72 -17.50 -12.95
CA ALA A 119 -12.48 -16.52 -13.99
C ALA A 119 -13.69 -16.42 -14.94
N GLY A 120 -13.99 -15.22 -15.38
CA GLY A 120 -15.07 -14.93 -16.31
C GLY A 120 -14.93 -13.53 -16.90
N SER A 121 -16.02 -13.04 -17.50
CA SER A 121 -16.10 -11.69 -18.05
C SER A 121 -17.46 -11.11 -17.70
N ALA A 122 -17.51 -9.84 -17.31
CA ALA A 122 -18.75 -9.14 -16.99
C ALA A 122 -18.76 -7.72 -17.58
N PRO A 123 -19.94 -7.18 -17.96
CA PRO A 123 -20.08 -5.80 -18.38
C PRO A 123 -19.96 -4.88 -17.16
N LEU A 124 -18.81 -4.22 -17.01
CA LEU A 124 -18.51 -3.33 -15.88
C LEU A 124 -18.10 -1.93 -16.40
N PRO A 125 -18.25 -0.87 -15.58
CA PRO A 125 -17.67 0.43 -15.90
C PRO A 125 -16.16 0.32 -16.15
N ALA A 126 -15.70 0.91 -17.25
CA ALA A 126 -14.32 0.94 -17.68
C ALA A 126 -14.04 2.21 -18.49
N TYR A 127 -12.81 2.70 -18.46
CA TYR A 127 -12.37 3.67 -19.45
C TYR A 127 -11.96 2.92 -20.71
N VAL A 128 -12.76 3.00 -21.75
CA VAL A 128 -12.47 2.35 -23.03
C VAL A 128 -11.50 3.21 -23.81
N LEU A 129 -10.33 2.65 -24.13
CA LEU A 129 -9.31 3.25 -24.96
C LEU A 129 -9.57 2.89 -26.42
N THR A 130 -9.84 3.90 -27.25
CA THR A 130 -10.10 3.71 -28.69
C THR A 130 -9.14 4.55 -29.53
N SER A 131 -8.93 4.13 -30.78
CA SER A 131 -8.33 4.96 -31.81
C SER A 131 -9.44 5.48 -32.70
N GLU A 132 -9.56 6.79 -32.88
CA GLU A 132 -10.43 7.32 -33.94
C GLU A 132 -9.86 6.95 -35.33
N ALA A 133 -10.68 7.04 -36.38
CA ALA A 133 -10.30 6.68 -37.74
C ALA A 133 -9.16 7.58 -38.26
N GLY A 134 -7.92 7.15 -38.01
CA GLY A 134 -6.68 7.83 -38.32
C GLY A 134 -5.50 7.06 -37.75
N LYS A 135 -4.27 7.32 -38.21
CA LYS A 135 -3.08 6.72 -37.60
C LYS A 135 -2.89 7.34 -36.21
N PRO A 136 -2.66 6.53 -35.15
CA PRO A 136 -2.37 7.07 -33.83
C PRO A 136 -1.09 7.92 -33.91
N LYS A 137 -1.00 8.99 -33.11
CA LYS A 137 0.14 9.94 -33.11
C LYS A 137 1.33 9.40 -32.30
N ILE A 138 1.59 8.11 -32.45
CA ILE A 138 2.62 7.36 -31.72
C ILE A 138 3.53 6.67 -32.73
N ARG A 139 4.81 6.55 -32.38
CA ARG A 139 5.81 5.91 -33.24
C ARG A 139 5.89 4.42 -32.86
N GLU A 140 5.84 3.52 -33.84
CA GLU A 140 6.16 2.11 -33.61
C GLU A 140 7.60 1.97 -33.11
N SER A 141 7.80 1.10 -32.13
CA SER A 141 9.11 0.85 -31.55
C SER A 141 9.90 -0.13 -32.40
N GLU A 142 11.21 0.10 -32.49
CA GLU A 142 12.18 -0.84 -33.08
C GLU A 142 12.88 -1.69 -31.99
N GLY A 143 12.51 -1.49 -30.73
CA GLY A 143 13.13 -2.15 -29.58
C GLY A 143 12.73 -3.62 -29.46
N THR A 144 13.67 -4.45 -28.99
CA THR A 144 13.41 -5.86 -28.64
C THR A 144 13.41 -6.12 -27.14
N ASP A 145 13.75 -5.10 -26.33
CA ASP A 145 13.74 -5.15 -24.87
C ASP A 145 12.32 -5.16 -24.30
N GLU A 146 12.15 -5.48 -23.02
CA GLU A 146 10.83 -5.41 -22.39
C GLU A 146 10.26 -3.98 -22.38
N GLY A 147 8.97 -3.86 -22.70
CA GLY A 147 8.26 -2.57 -22.73
C GLY A 147 8.18 -1.93 -21.35
N ARG A 148 8.48 -0.62 -21.26
CA ARG A 148 8.43 0.10 -19.99
C ARG A 148 8.05 1.57 -20.15
N CYS A 149 7.37 2.10 -19.12
CA CYS A 149 7.14 3.53 -18.94
C CYS A 149 7.81 4.01 -17.65
N MET A 150 8.61 5.07 -17.76
CA MET A 150 9.29 5.67 -16.60
C MET A 150 8.83 7.12 -16.40
N PRO A 151 8.46 7.52 -15.17
CA PRO A 151 8.26 8.92 -14.85
C PRO A 151 9.51 9.74 -15.18
N ALA A 152 9.34 10.87 -15.86
CA ALA A 152 10.44 11.80 -16.04
C ALA A 152 10.71 12.55 -14.71
N PRO A 153 11.98 12.75 -14.33
CA PRO A 153 12.30 13.56 -13.17
C PRO A 153 11.81 15.01 -13.39
N PRO A 154 11.49 15.73 -12.29
CA PRO A 154 11.21 17.16 -12.38
C PRO A 154 12.39 17.90 -13.05
N PRO A 155 12.15 18.92 -13.87
CA PRO A 155 13.22 19.74 -14.42
C PRO A 155 14.09 20.34 -13.31
N PRO A 156 15.44 20.29 -13.41
CA PRO A 156 16.29 20.94 -12.45
C PRO A 156 16.04 22.46 -12.47
N ASN A 157 16.01 23.08 -11.28
CA ASN A 157 15.81 24.53 -11.10
C ASN A 157 14.49 25.08 -11.66
N GLN A 158 13.38 24.36 -11.48
CA GLN A 158 12.07 24.85 -11.88
C GLN A 158 11.70 26.12 -11.07
N PRO A 159 11.30 27.23 -11.73
CA PRO A 159 10.89 28.45 -11.04
C PRO A 159 9.73 28.19 -10.07
N ALA A 160 9.71 28.90 -8.93
CA ALA A 160 8.58 28.85 -8.01
C ALA A 160 7.29 29.26 -8.75
N GLY A 161 6.27 28.40 -8.70
CA GLY A 161 5.00 28.61 -9.41
C GLY A 161 4.96 28.08 -10.86
N ALA A 162 6.04 27.48 -11.36
CA ALA A 162 5.99 26.81 -12.66
C ALA A 162 4.96 25.66 -12.66
N PRO A 163 4.20 25.45 -13.76
CA PRO A 163 3.27 24.34 -13.86
C PRO A 163 3.98 22.99 -13.67
N SER A 164 3.54 22.22 -12.67
CA SER A 164 3.99 20.86 -12.44
C SER A 164 3.17 19.87 -13.27
N TYR A 165 3.85 19.04 -14.06
CA TYR A 165 3.21 18.03 -14.90
C TYR A 165 3.70 16.64 -14.51
N ARG A 166 2.83 15.65 -14.65
CA ARG A 166 3.21 14.25 -14.74
C ARG A 166 3.68 13.98 -16.16
N ILE A 167 4.88 13.42 -16.30
CA ILE A 167 5.47 13.08 -17.60
C ILE A 167 5.90 11.62 -17.54
N LEU A 168 5.44 10.81 -18.49
CA LEU A 168 5.87 9.43 -18.66
C LEU A 168 6.63 9.29 -19.97
N ASN A 169 7.82 8.68 -19.90
CA ASN A 169 8.59 8.28 -21.06
C ASN A 169 8.43 6.78 -21.26
N CYS A 170 7.76 6.41 -22.34
CA CYS A 170 7.39 5.04 -22.67
C CYS A 170 8.20 4.53 -23.86
N LYS A 171 8.75 3.33 -23.71
CA LYS A 171 9.55 2.63 -24.71
C LYS A 171 9.04 1.21 -24.89
N ASN A 172 8.93 0.78 -26.15
CA ASN A 172 8.51 -0.54 -26.56
C ASN A 172 7.19 -1.02 -25.91
N MET A 173 6.22 -0.13 -25.74
CA MET A 173 4.97 -0.42 -25.04
C MET A 173 3.89 -0.99 -25.96
N ALA A 174 3.36 -2.17 -25.62
CA ALA A 174 2.12 -2.66 -26.22
C ALA A 174 0.92 -1.89 -25.66
N ILE A 175 -0.14 -1.68 -26.47
CA ILE A 175 -1.32 -0.91 -26.03
C ILE A 175 -2.06 -1.55 -24.82
N PRO A 176 -2.18 -2.89 -24.70
CA PRO A 176 -2.73 -3.48 -23.48
C PRO A 176 -1.93 -3.10 -22.22
N ALA A 177 -0.60 -3.14 -22.29
CA ALA A 177 0.26 -2.72 -21.17
C ALA A 177 0.18 -1.20 -20.89
N LEU A 178 -0.10 -0.40 -21.93
CA LEU A 178 -0.35 1.02 -21.80
C LEU A 178 -1.65 1.30 -21.01
N ALA A 179 -2.71 0.53 -21.25
CA ALA A 179 -3.97 0.66 -20.52
C ALA A 179 -3.76 0.52 -19.00
N ASP A 180 -3.06 -0.54 -18.58
CA ASP A 180 -2.70 -0.78 -17.18
C ASP A 180 -1.80 0.35 -16.62
N THR A 181 -0.81 0.78 -17.40
CA THR A 181 0.13 1.84 -17.00
C THR A 181 -0.59 3.18 -16.79
N ILE A 182 -1.49 3.58 -17.68
CA ILE A 182 -2.21 4.85 -17.55
C ILE A 182 -3.17 4.80 -16.36
N HIS A 183 -3.86 3.67 -16.15
CA HIS A 183 -4.71 3.50 -14.97
C HIS A 183 -3.89 3.71 -13.68
N LEU A 184 -2.69 3.12 -13.61
CA LEU A 184 -1.79 3.26 -12.47
C LEU A 184 -1.33 4.71 -12.25
N PHE A 185 -0.87 5.41 -13.30
CA PHE A 185 -0.27 6.74 -13.14
C PHE A 185 -1.28 7.90 -13.14
N ALA A 186 -2.47 7.71 -13.69
CA ALA A 186 -3.55 8.71 -13.76
C ALA A 186 -4.78 8.33 -12.93
N GLY A 187 -4.60 7.54 -11.87
CA GLY A 187 -5.68 7.08 -10.98
C GLY A 187 -6.46 8.20 -10.27
N ASP A 188 -5.91 9.42 -10.18
CA ASP A 188 -6.64 10.61 -9.71
C ASP A 188 -7.77 11.04 -10.68
N TYR A 189 -7.66 10.68 -11.96
CA TYR A 189 -8.70 10.82 -12.96
C TYR A 189 -9.47 9.53 -13.22
N LEU A 190 -8.78 8.39 -13.24
CA LEU A 190 -9.30 7.11 -13.72
C LEU A 190 -9.65 6.21 -12.54
N GLY A 191 -10.87 6.36 -12.02
CA GLY A 191 -11.36 5.53 -10.92
C GLY A 191 -11.82 4.12 -11.32
N GLN A 192 -11.57 3.69 -12.56
CA GLN A 192 -11.93 2.38 -13.11
C GLN A 192 -10.82 1.92 -14.06
N PRO A 193 -10.64 0.59 -14.28
CA PRO A 193 -9.66 0.08 -15.23
C PRO A 193 -9.86 0.58 -16.65
N VAL A 194 -8.76 0.58 -17.40
CA VAL A 194 -8.75 0.92 -18.82
C VAL A 194 -8.86 -0.36 -19.66
N VAL A 195 -9.75 -0.38 -20.64
CA VAL A 195 -9.92 -1.50 -21.59
C VAL A 195 -9.44 -1.06 -22.96
N ASP A 196 -8.52 -1.81 -23.56
CA ASP A 196 -8.02 -1.56 -24.91
C ASP A 196 -9.01 -2.07 -25.98
N GLU A 197 -9.60 -1.14 -26.73
CA GLU A 197 -10.38 -1.41 -27.95
C GLU A 197 -9.78 -0.70 -29.18
N THR A 198 -8.50 -0.32 -29.12
CA THR A 198 -7.83 0.40 -30.21
C THR A 198 -7.58 -0.47 -31.45
N ARG A 199 -7.46 -1.80 -31.25
CA ARG A 199 -7.06 -2.79 -32.26
C ARG A 199 -5.68 -2.52 -32.88
N LEU A 200 -4.86 -1.72 -32.22
CA LEU A 200 -3.49 -1.46 -32.64
C LEU A 200 -2.59 -2.64 -32.26
N ALA A 201 -1.77 -3.08 -33.21
CA ALA A 201 -0.83 -4.17 -33.03
C ALA A 201 0.62 -3.64 -32.99
N GLY A 202 1.50 -4.37 -32.32
CA GLY A 202 2.90 -3.97 -32.15
C GLY A 202 3.12 -3.18 -30.86
N THR A 203 4.25 -2.50 -30.81
CA THR A 203 4.72 -1.76 -29.64
C THR A 203 5.10 -0.34 -30.04
N TYR A 204 5.06 0.58 -29.08
CA TYR A 204 5.16 2.01 -29.37
C TYR A 204 6.09 2.74 -28.40
N ASP A 205 6.73 3.77 -28.93
CA ASP A 205 7.54 4.74 -28.21
C ASP A 205 6.81 6.09 -28.17
N PHE A 206 6.65 6.67 -26.98
CA PHE A 206 6.03 7.99 -26.82
C PHE A 206 6.37 8.60 -25.46
N THR A 207 6.16 9.92 -25.36
CA THR A 207 6.14 10.65 -24.11
C THR A 207 4.73 11.18 -23.89
N LEU A 208 4.17 10.97 -22.70
CA LEU A 208 2.85 11.46 -22.32
C LEU A 208 2.96 12.46 -21.18
N LYS A 209 2.38 13.65 -21.35
CA LYS A 209 2.40 14.74 -20.36
C LYS A 209 0.99 15.16 -19.97
N TRP A 210 0.69 15.23 -18.67
CA TRP A 210 -0.59 15.76 -18.17
C TRP A 210 -0.46 16.42 -16.80
N SER A 211 -1.46 17.23 -16.45
CA SER A 211 -1.59 17.87 -15.14
C SER A 211 -2.30 16.92 -14.17
N GLY A 212 -1.81 16.79 -12.93
CA GLY A 212 -2.57 16.14 -11.86
C GLY A 212 -3.91 16.85 -11.64
N LYS A 213 -4.93 16.12 -11.19
CA LYS A 213 -6.30 16.67 -11.05
C LYS A 213 -6.37 17.87 -10.11
N ASP A 214 -5.54 17.86 -9.06
CA ASP A 214 -5.36 18.93 -8.08
C ASP A 214 -4.63 20.18 -8.60
N GLN A 215 -3.94 20.05 -9.73
CA GLN A 215 -3.19 21.12 -10.39
C GLN A 215 -3.89 21.67 -11.63
N LEU A 216 -4.79 20.89 -12.24
CA LEU A 216 -5.43 21.23 -13.51
C LEU A 216 -6.09 22.62 -13.47
N GLU A 217 -6.90 22.89 -12.44
CA GLU A 217 -7.56 24.20 -12.28
C GLU A 217 -6.56 25.33 -12.02
N LYS A 218 -5.55 25.09 -11.18
CA LYS A 218 -4.52 26.08 -10.84
C LYS A 218 -3.69 26.49 -12.06
N GLN A 219 -3.49 25.57 -12.99
CA GLN A 219 -2.72 25.80 -14.21
C GLN A 219 -3.53 26.48 -15.32
N GLY A 220 -4.86 26.56 -15.19
CA GLY A 220 -5.72 27.24 -16.15
C GLY A 220 -5.47 26.78 -17.59
N ALA A 221 -5.12 27.72 -18.47
CA ALA A 221 -4.88 27.46 -19.89
C ALA A 221 -3.66 26.55 -20.17
N ASP A 222 -2.70 26.48 -19.23
CA ASP A 222 -1.53 25.61 -19.34
C ASP A 222 -1.82 24.18 -18.86
N GLY A 223 -2.94 23.97 -18.17
CA GLY A 223 -3.37 22.68 -17.68
C GLY A 223 -3.87 21.76 -18.79
N ILE A 224 -3.52 20.48 -18.74
CA ILE A 224 -4.06 19.47 -19.66
C ILE A 224 -4.44 18.21 -18.89
N SER A 225 -5.72 17.82 -18.97
CA SER A 225 -6.20 16.58 -18.33
C SER A 225 -5.65 15.35 -19.04
N ILE A 226 -5.65 14.19 -18.38
CA ILE A 226 -5.26 12.92 -19.01
C ILE A 226 -6.09 12.62 -20.27
N PHE A 227 -7.40 12.91 -20.26
CA PHE A 227 -8.28 12.69 -21.41
C PHE A 227 -7.84 13.52 -22.63
N ALA A 228 -7.59 14.81 -22.42
CA ALA A 228 -7.12 15.70 -23.47
C ALA A 228 -5.68 15.38 -23.90
N ALA A 229 -4.82 14.93 -22.98
CA ALA A 229 -3.46 14.52 -23.28
C ALA A 229 -3.42 13.30 -24.19
N MET A 230 -4.20 12.25 -23.88
CA MET A 230 -4.31 11.05 -24.71
C MET A 230 -4.76 11.39 -26.13
N GLU A 231 -5.79 12.24 -26.26
CA GLU A 231 -6.34 12.61 -27.55
C GLU A 231 -5.37 13.50 -28.35
N LYS A 232 -4.85 14.57 -27.74
CA LYS A 232 -4.01 15.55 -28.45
C LYS A 232 -2.62 15.02 -28.76
N GLN A 233 -2.00 14.28 -27.83
CA GLN A 233 -0.60 13.84 -27.92
C GLN A 233 -0.47 12.46 -28.58
N LEU A 234 -1.36 11.52 -28.26
CA LEU A 234 -1.26 10.14 -28.77
C LEU A 234 -2.32 9.83 -29.85
N GLY A 235 -3.33 10.68 -30.03
CA GLY A 235 -4.45 10.40 -30.95
C GLY A 235 -5.35 9.26 -30.47
N LEU A 236 -5.33 8.98 -29.17
CA LEU A 236 -6.14 7.93 -28.54
C LEU A 236 -7.18 8.54 -27.62
N LYS A 237 -8.37 7.98 -27.58
CA LYS A 237 -9.48 8.50 -26.80
C LYS A 237 -9.77 7.61 -25.61
N LEU A 238 -9.96 8.21 -24.43
CA LEU A 238 -10.42 7.53 -23.22
C LEU A 238 -11.85 7.97 -22.91
N GLU A 239 -12.79 7.03 -22.83
CA GLU A 239 -14.18 7.31 -22.50
C GLU A 239 -14.71 6.33 -21.45
N LEU A 240 -15.34 6.83 -20.39
CA LEU A 240 -16.00 5.97 -19.39
C LEU A 240 -17.27 5.35 -20.02
N LYS A 241 -17.26 4.05 -20.21
CA LYS A 241 -18.37 3.27 -20.76
C LYS A 241 -18.53 1.97 -19.99
N THR A 242 -19.59 1.23 -20.28
CA THR A 242 -19.68 -0.17 -19.88
C THR A 242 -18.97 -1.01 -20.93
N ALA A 243 -18.02 -1.85 -20.52
CA ALA A 243 -17.27 -2.74 -21.40
C ALA A 243 -17.08 -4.11 -20.73
N PRO A 244 -16.89 -5.19 -21.52
CA PRO A 244 -16.49 -6.49 -20.98
C PRO A 244 -15.15 -6.36 -20.25
N ARG A 245 -15.14 -6.61 -18.94
CA ARG A 245 -13.93 -6.68 -18.12
C ARG A 245 -13.72 -8.12 -17.65
N PRO A 246 -12.46 -8.57 -17.57
CA PRO A 246 -12.18 -9.84 -16.91
C PRO A 246 -12.64 -9.76 -15.46
N VAL A 247 -13.27 -10.81 -14.97
CA VAL A 247 -13.74 -10.92 -13.59
C VAL A 247 -13.17 -12.18 -12.97
N PHE A 248 -12.56 -12.01 -11.80
CA PHE A 248 -12.06 -13.08 -10.96
C PHE A 248 -12.96 -13.16 -9.73
N GLN A 249 -14.00 -13.97 -9.84
CA GLN A 249 -14.99 -14.13 -8.78
C GLN A 249 -14.40 -15.02 -7.67
N VAL A 250 -14.20 -14.46 -6.49
CA VAL A 250 -13.84 -15.23 -5.30
C VAL A 250 -15.09 -15.94 -4.80
N ALA A 251 -15.09 -17.27 -4.87
CA ALA A 251 -16.19 -18.10 -4.41
C ALA A 251 -16.03 -18.43 -2.92
N SER A 252 -14.82 -18.74 -2.49
CA SER A 252 -14.46 -18.98 -1.08
C SER A 252 -12.97 -18.74 -0.88
N VAL A 253 -12.63 -18.36 0.35
CA VAL A 253 -11.26 -18.28 0.86
C VAL A 253 -11.35 -18.23 2.38
N ASP A 254 -10.46 -18.94 3.06
CA ASP A 254 -10.38 -18.94 4.52
C ASP A 254 -9.55 -17.75 5.00
N GLU A 255 -9.92 -17.19 6.14
CA GLU A 255 -9.21 -16.04 6.75
C GLU A 255 -7.92 -16.50 7.43
N ILE A 256 -7.94 -17.66 8.08
CA ILE A 256 -6.78 -18.19 8.78
C ILE A 256 -6.11 -19.22 7.88
N PRO A 257 -4.83 -19.04 7.49
CA PRO A 257 -4.14 -20.05 6.70
C PRO A 257 -3.97 -21.34 7.49
N THR A 258 -3.87 -22.46 6.79
CA THR A 258 -3.46 -23.73 7.41
C THR A 258 -2.09 -23.55 8.11
N PRO A 259 -1.81 -24.28 9.20
CA PRO A 259 -0.56 -24.12 9.94
C PRO A 259 0.69 -24.26 9.07
N ASN A 260 1.72 -23.47 9.36
CA ASN A 260 3.03 -23.62 8.72
C ASN A 260 3.65 -24.99 9.04
N ALA A 261 4.58 -25.42 8.19
CA ALA A 261 5.35 -26.64 8.44
C ALA A 261 6.11 -26.56 9.77
N ALA A 262 6.14 -27.65 10.54
CA ALA A 262 6.74 -27.67 11.88
C ALA A 262 8.24 -27.32 11.89
N ASN A 263 8.95 -27.59 10.78
CA ASN A 263 10.37 -27.27 10.61
C ASN A 263 10.64 -25.91 9.94
N ILE A 264 9.64 -25.00 9.87
CA ILE A 264 9.76 -23.73 9.14
C ILE A 264 10.96 -22.89 9.62
N ALA A 265 11.23 -22.86 10.92
CA ALA A 265 12.34 -22.08 11.48
C ALA A 265 13.73 -22.60 11.03
N GLU A 266 13.86 -23.92 10.83
CA GLU A 266 15.10 -24.56 10.39
C GLU A 266 15.25 -24.48 8.86
N ALA A 267 14.17 -24.73 8.12
CA ALA A 267 14.18 -24.79 6.66
C ALA A 267 14.10 -23.39 5.98
N LEU A 268 13.57 -22.40 6.70
CA LEU A 268 13.44 -21.02 6.24
C LEU A 268 13.84 -20.04 7.37
N PRO A 269 15.09 -20.10 7.87
CA PRO A 269 15.53 -19.24 8.97
C PRO A 269 15.43 -17.78 8.55
N GLU A 270 15.07 -16.90 9.47
CA GLU A 270 15.06 -15.47 9.18
C GLU A 270 16.46 -15.00 8.81
N PRO A 271 16.62 -14.27 7.68
CA PRO A 271 17.92 -13.68 7.36
C PRO A 271 18.37 -12.82 8.54
N PRO A 272 19.62 -12.94 9.00
CA PRO A 272 20.12 -12.04 10.03
C PRO A 272 20.01 -10.60 9.51
N ALA A 273 19.56 -9.68 10.38
CA ALA A 273 19.55 -8.27 10.05
C ALA A 273 20.95 -7.86 9.60
N SER A 274 21.09 -7.46 8.33
CA SER A 274 22.37 -7.02 7.80
C SER A 274 22.60 -5.59 8.27
N PRO A 275 23.65 -5.28 9.06
CA PRO A 275 23.94 -3.90 9.42
C PRO A 275 24.28 -3.08 8.18
N PHE A 276 24.42 -1.76 8.34
CA PHE A 276 25.10 -0.96 7.34
C PHE A 276 26.51 -1.53 7.11
N GLU A 277 26.91 -1.68 5.84
CA GLU A 277 28.28 -2.07 5.48
C GLU A 277 29.28 -1.01 5.96
N VAL A 278 28.89 0.26 5.79
CA VAL A 278 29.59 1.43 6.29
C VAL A 278 28.55 2.40 6.82
N ALA A 279 28.78 2.97 8.01
CA ALA A 279 28.01 4.08 8.53
C ALA A 279 28.96 5.11 9.13
N THR A 280 28.84 6.36 8.67
CA THR A 280 29.51 7.50 9.26
C THR A 280 28.48 8.34 9.98
N ILE A 281 28.71 8.65 11.25
CA ILE A 281 27.85 9.49 12.07
C ILE A 281 28.67 10.68 12.57
N LYS A 282 28.16 11.89 12.35
CA LYS A 282 28.80 13.13 12.79
C LYS A 282 27.76 14.06 13.40
N PRO A 283 28.08 14.80 14.47
CA PRO A 283 27.25 15.90 14.92
C PRO A 283 27.04 16.90 13.77
N SER A 284 25.80 17.34 13.57
CA SER A 284 25.45 18.27 12.51
C SER A 284 25.92 19.69 12.82
N THR A 285 26.26 20.45 11.78
CA THR A 285 26.54 21.88 11.90
C THR A 285 25.32 22.63 12.46
N PRO A 286 25.49 23.56 13.42
CA PRO A 286 24.38 24.37 13.94
C PRO A 286 23.61 25.10 12.82
N GLY A 287 22.28 25.06 12.90
CA GLY A 287 21.40 25.72 11.93
C GLY A 287 21.23 24.98 10.58
N ALA A 288 21.86 23.81 10.40
CA ALA A 288 21.65 23.01 9.20
C ALA A 288 20.18 22.56 9.07
N GLU A 289 19.64 22.67 7.86
CA GLU A 289 18.30 22.19 7.56
C GLU A 289 18.30 20.67 7.42
N GLY A 290 17.24 20.05 7.93
CA GLY A 290 17.03 18.61 7.87
C GLY A 290 16.80 18.13 6.45
N TYR A 291 17.51 17.08 6.04
CA TYR A 291 17.14 16.32 4.84
C TYR A 291 17.47 14.84 5.01
N GLY A 292 16.79 14.02 4.21
CA GLY A 292 17.09 12.60 4.06
C GLY A 292 16.94 12.19 2.61
N ARG A 293 17.84 11.33 2.13
CA ARG A 293 17.81 10.78 0.78
C ARG A 293 18.25 9.33 0.83
N ILE A 294 17.54 8.49 0.10
CA ILE A 294 17.95 7.12 -0.19
C ILE A 294 18.16 7.04 -1.70
N THR A 295 19.35 6.60 -2.13
CA THR A 295 19.70 6.42 -3.54
C THR A 295 20.31 5.03 -3.70
N GLY A 296 19.53 4.08 -4.21
CA GLY A 296 19.95 2.68 -4.27
C GLY A 296 20.18 2.13 -2.86
N ASP A 297 21.41 1.71 -2.59
CA ASP A 297 21.88 1.21 -1.30
C ASP A 297 22.46 2.31 -0.39
N GLN A 298 22.54 3.56 -0.84
CA GLN A 298 23.08 4.67 -0.06
C GLN A 298 21.98 5.42 0.69
N ILE A 299 22.18 5.61 1.98
CA ILE A 299 21.35 6.42 2.88
C ILE A 299 22.16 7.65 3.28
N GLU A 300 21.59 8.82 3.08
CA GLU A 300 22.18 10.08 3.49
C GLU A 300 21.14 10.91 4.24
N THR A 301 21.46 11.30 5.47
CA THR A 301 20.63 12.22 6.25
C THR A 301 21.48 13.34 6.81
N ARG A 302 20.94 14.56 6.85
CA ARG A 302 21.56 15.71 7.49
C ARG A 302 20.63 16.29 8.53
N ALA A 303 21.20 16.76 9.63
CA ALA A 303 20.52 17.53 10.66
C ALA A 303 19.27 16.82 11.23
N ILE A 304 19.34 15.49 11.39
CA ILE A 304 18.24 14.67 11.92
C ILE A 304 18.42 14.47 13.43
N PRO A 305 17.41 14.77 14.27
CA PRO A 305 17.45 14.46 15.70
C PRO A 305 17.53 12.95 15.95
N LEU A 306 18.30 12.50 16.95
CA LEU A 306 18.42 11.08 17.24
C LEU A 306 17.07 10.44 17.64
N MET A 307 16.19 11.20 18.29
CA MET A 307 14.81 10.75 18.61
C MET A 307 14.02 10.37 17.36
N PHE A 308 14.25 11.05 16.22
CA PHE A 308 13.59 10.68 14.96
C PHE A 308 14.02 9.28 14.50
N LEU A 309 15.31 8.97 14.60
CA LEU A 309 15.86 7.66 14.22
C LEU A 309 15.40 6.56 15.16
N ILE A 310 15.31 6.84 16.47
CA ILE A 310 14.75 5.89 17.46
C ILE A 310 13.28 5.60 17.14
N ARG A 311 12.46 6.62 16.93
CA ARG A 311 11.04 6.41 16.59
C ARG A 311 10.87 5.66 15.27
N PHE A 312 11.67 6.00 14.27
CA PHE A 312 11.71 5.30 13.01
C PHE A 312 12.08 3.81 13.19
N GLY A 313 13.19 3.53 13.86
CA GLY A 313 13.73 2.17 14.02
C GLY A 313 12.83 1.22 14.82
N TRP A 314 11.96 1.74 15.69
CA TRP A 314 10.99 0.96 16.47
C TRP A 314 9.54 1.13 15.98
N ASP A 315 9.34 1.77 14.83
CA ASP A 315 8.02 2.06 14.25
C ASP A 315 7.03 2.75 15.21
N LEU A 316 7.55 3.74 15.95
CA LEU A 316 6.79 4.51 16.91
C LEU A 316 6.22 5.77 16.27
N ASN A 317 4.97 6.07 16.55
CA ASN A 317 4.35 7.31 16.09
C ASN A 317 5.07 8.53 16.69
N PRO A 318 5.60 9.45 15.87
CA PRO A 318 6.43 10.55 16.37
C PRO A 318 5.68 11.57 17.23
N ASN A 319 4.35 11.58 17.17
CA ASN A 319 3.52 12.45 17.99
C ASN A 319 3.12 11.78 19.33
N ASN A 320 3.41 10.48 19.51
CA ASN A 320 3.11 9.75 20.74
C ASN A 320 4.23 9.91 21.78
N LYS A 321 4.08 10.89 22.67
CA LYS A 321 5.05 11.15 23.75
C LYS A 321 5.11 10.06 24.82
N GLU A 322 4.10 9.19 24.91
CA GLU A 322 4.07 8.09 25.89
C GLU A 322 4.75 6.82 25.38
N SER A 323 5.13 6.77 24.10
CA SER A 323 5.73 5.58 23.46
C SER A 323 7.19 5.31 23.84
N VAL A 324 7.90 6.34 24.32
CA VAL A 324 9.30 6.25 24.74
C VAL A 324 9.45 6.77 26.16
N VAL A 325 10.06 5.96 27.02
CA VAL A 325 10.27 6.22 28.44
C VAL A 325 11.75 6.44 28.72
N ASN A 326 12.05 7.32 29.68
CA ASN A 326 13.42 7.65 30.11
C ASN A 326 14.31 8.25 29.01
N ALA A 327 13.70 8.80 27.95
CA ALA A 327 14.41 9.50 26.89
C ALA A 327 15.09 10.77 27.41
N PRO A 328 16.42 10.92 27.30
CA PRO A 328 17.09 12.18 27.59
C PRO A 328 16.64 13.30 26.64
N ALA A 329 16.50 14.52 27.16
CA ALA A 329 15.99 15.66 26.40
C ALA A 329 16.83 16.01 25.15
N TRP A 330 18.12 15.70 25.16
CA TRP A 330 19.02 15.95 24.03
C TRP A 330 18.64 15.15 22.78
N LEU A 331 17.91 14.03 22.91
CA LEU A 331 17.50 13.22 21.76
C LEU A 331 16.62 14.00 20.76
N ASP A 332 15.84 14.98 21.23
CA ASP A 332 14.98 15.80 20.38
C ASP A 332 15.71 17.00 19.74
N SER A 333 16.87 17.40 20.27
CA SER A 333 17.58 18.63 19.86
C SER A 333 18.94 18.38 19.21
N THR A 334 19.70 17.39 19.69
CA THR A 334 21.01 17.02 19.14
C THR A 334 20.80 16.29 17.82
N LYS A 335 21.42 16.83 16.77
CA LYS A 335 21.24 16.40 15.39
C LYS A 335 22.50 15.77 14.83
N PHE A 336 22.31 14.75 14.01
CA PHE A 336 23.39 14.02 13.38
C PHE A 336 23.25 14.01 11.86
N ASP A 337 24.40 14.06 11.21
CA ASP A 337 24.58 13.75 9.79
C ASP A 337 24.99 12.28 9.71
N ILE A 338 24.29 11.52 8.88
CA ILE A 338 24.50 10.09 8.71
C ILE A 338 24.69 9.81 7.23
N VAL A 339 25.81 9.20 6.90
CA VAL A 339 26.06 8.63 5.57
C VAL A 339 26.27 7.15 5.77
N ALA A 340 25.37 6.34 5.24
CA ALA A 340 25.43 4.90 5.40
C ALA A 340 25.21 4.18 4.07
N LYS A 341 25.82 3.00 3.95
CA LYS A 341 25.63 2.10 2.83
C LYS A 341 25.02 0.81 3.33
N ALA A 342 23.92 0.40 2.73
CA ALA A 342 23.24 -0.83 3.07
C ALA A 342 24.06 -2.05 2.65
N GLY A 343 23.98 -3.11 3.46
CA GLY A 343 24.63 -4.38 3.14
C GLY A 343 24.04 -5.04 1.88
N ALA A 344 24.83 -5.88 1.22
CA ALA A 344 24.45 -6.51 -0.05
C ALA A 344 23.20 -7.43 0.00
N ASN A 345 22.74 -7.81 1.20
CA ASN A 345 21.63 -8.74 1.41
C ASN A 345 20.35 -8.05 1.92
N VAL A 346 20.25 -6.72 1.88
CA VAL A 346 19.02 -6.03 2.29
C VAL A 346 17.90 -6.28 1.30
N ARG A 347 16.68 -6.38 1.81
CA ARG A 347 15.50 -6.45 0.97
C ARG A 347 15.29 -5.16 0.21
N VAL A 348 14.81 -5.28 -1.01
CA VAL A 348 14.53 -4.16 -1.91
C VAL A 348 13.09 -4.26 -2.42
N ASP A 349 12.33 -3.21 -2.16
CA ASP A 349 11.02 -2.97 -2.75
C ASP A 349 11.21 -2.37 -4.14
N LYS A 350 10.59 -2.99 -5.15
CA LYS A 350 10.69 -2.55 -6.55
C LYS A 350 9.51 -1.66 -6.89
N PHE A 351 9.80 -0.41 -7.24
CA PHE A 351 8.80 0.53 -7.74
C PHE A 351 9.11 0.89 -9.19
N ALA A 352 8.10 1.39 -9.92
CA ALA A 352 8.29 1.90 -11.27
C ALA A 352 9.29 3.09 -11.33
N SER A 353 9.44 3.81 -10.21
CA SER A 353 10.39 4.92 -10.02
C SER A 353 11.79 4.48 -9.60
N GLY A 354 11.99 3.19 -9.30
CA GLY A 354 13.27 2.63 -8.88
C GLY A 354 13.15 1.64 -7.73
N ASN A 355 14.30 1.14 -7.31
CA ASN A 355 14.45 0.20 -6.22
C ASN A 355 14.73 0.97 -4.92
N LEU A 356 14.01 0.64 -3.84
CA LEU A 356 14.27 1.21 -2.51
C LEU A 356 14.52 0.08 -1.52
N ILE A 357 15.39 0.32 -0.54
CA ILE A 357 15.57 -0.60 0.58
C ILE A 357 14.22 -0.78 1.26
N ASN A 358 13.86 -2.04 1.52
CA ASN A 358 12.65 -2.39 2.22
C ASN A 358 12.62 -1.71 3.58
N TYR A 359 11.47 -1.14 3.92
CA TYR A 359 11.36 -0.24 5.05
C TYR A 359 11.61 -0.93 6.40
N GLU A 360 11.21 -2.20 6.55
CA GLU A 360 11.46 -2.97 7.78
C GLU A 360 12.95 -3.27 7.97
N ASP A 361 13.64 -3.65 6.89
CA ASP A 361 15.09 -3.86 6.94
C ASP A 361 15.81 -2.57 7.30
N LEU A 362 15.42 -1.45 6.67
CA LEU A 362 15.98 -0.15 7.01
C LEU A 362 15.73 0.23 8.48
N ARG A 363 14.54 -0.02 9.02
CA ARG A 363 14.24 0.18 10.46
C ARG A 363 15.15 -0.67 11.34
N ASN A 364 15.33 -1.94 11.00
CA ASN A 364 16.19 -2.86 11.75
C ASN A 364 17.66 -2.42 11.70
N MET A 365 18.15 -1.96 10.54
CA MET A 365 19.50 -1.41 10.37
C MET A 365 19.71 -0.16 11.21
N VAL A 366 18.75 0.77 11.19
CA VAL A 366 18.78 1.97 12.05
C VAL A 366 18.76 1.58 13.52
N ARG A 367 17.93 0.62 13.92
CA ARG A 367 17.87 0.11 15.31
C ARG A 367 19.23 -0.44 15.75
N ALA A 368 19.84 -1.30 14.93
CA ALA A 368 21.15 -1.88 15.20
C ALA A 368 22.25 -0.80 15.29
N MET A 369 22.25 0.15 14.34
CA MET A 369 23.18 1.27 14.33
C MET A 369 23.02 2.15 15.57
N VAL A 370 21.80 2.49 15.99
CA VAL A 370 21.59 3.30 17.19
C VAL A 370 22.04 2.55 18.45
N ALA A 371 21.71 1.25 18.56
CA ALA A 371 22.15 0.40 19.67
C ALA A 371 23.68 0.34 19.78
N ASP A 372 24.37 0.11 18.66
CA ASP A 372 25.82 -0.03 18.63
C ASP A 372 26.53 1.32 18.76
N ARG A 373 26.20 2.28 17.89
CA ARG A 373 26.95 3.54 17.78
C ARG A 373 26.72 4.48 18.94
N PHE A 374 25.56 4.44 19.59
CA PHE A 374 25.25 5.26 20.77
C PHE A 374 25.17 4.44 22.06
N GLN A 375 25.63 3.18 22.03
CA GLN A 375 25.62 2.26 23.16
C GLN A 375 24.23 2.15 23.84
N MET A 376 23.16 2.26 23.04
CA MET A 376 21.81 2.30 23.57
C MET A 376 21.39 0.93 24.12
N LYS A 377 21.08 0.90 25.42
CA LYS A 377 20.43 -0.23 26.10
C LYS A 377 18.95 0.09 26.28
N TRP A 378 18.12 -0.89 25.99
CA TRP A 378 16.67 -0.72 25.99
C TRP A 378 15.96 -2.04 26.23
N HIS A 379 14.70 -1.92 26.64
CA HIS A 379 13.76 -3.03 26.67
C HIS A 379 12.34 -2.52 26.36
N MET A 380 11.44 -3.45 26.03
CA MET A 380 10.01 -3.16 25.95
C MET A 380 9.35 -3.55 27.27
N GLU A 381 8.44 -2.74 27.77
CA GLU A 381 7.58 -3.09 28.90
C GLU A 381 6.15 -2.58 28.69
N ASP A 382 5.18 -3.21 29.34
CA ASP A 382 3.81 -2.72 29.34
C ASP A 382 3.64 -1.57 30.33
N ARG A 383 3.17 -0.43 29.83
CA ARG A 383 2.79 0.72 30.67
C ARG A 383 1.36 1.17 30.43
N PRO A 384 0.70 1.76 31.45
CA PRO A 384 -0.60 2.39 31.27
C PRO A 384 -0.45 3.66 30.43
N ILE A 385 -0.67 3.56 29.11
CA ILE A 385 -0.65 4.71 28.19
C ILE A 385 -2.07 5.13 27.80
N THR A 386 -2.20 6.33 27.24
CA THR A 386 -3.47 6.82 26.71
C THR A 386 -3.96 5.96 25.55
N ALA A 387 -5.11 5.31 25.71
CA ALA A 387 -5.87 4.65 24.65
C ALA A 387 -7.31 5.19 24.65
N TYR A 388 -8.13 4.75 23.70
CA TYR A 388 -9.52 5.20 23.61
C TYR A 388 -10.50 4.04 23.67
N THR A 389 -11.66 4.30 24.26
CA THR A 389 -12.83 3.41 24.19
C THR A 389 -13.91 4.14 23.41
N LEU A 390 -14.38 3.53 22.33
CA LEU A 390 -15.50 4.02 21.55
C LEU A 390 -16.80 3.70 22.28
N THR A 391 -17.58 4.71 22.64
CA THR A 391 -18.87 4.58 23.35
C THR A 391 -20.00 5.17 22.53
N ALA A 392 -21.21 4.64 22.73
CA ALA A 392 -22.40 5.14 22.05
C ALA A 392 -22.92 6.41 22.76
N MET A 393 -23.32 7.42 21.99
CA MET A 393 -24.06 8.58 22.52
C MET A 393 -25.47 8.61 21.95
N LYS A 394 -25.58 9.11 20.72
CA LYS A 394 -26.81 9.08 19.90
C LYS A 394 -26.37 8.66 18.50
N PRO A 395 -26.06 7.37 18.29
CA PRO A 395 -25.44 6.90 17.07
C PRO A 395 -26.20 7.38 15.84
N LYS A 396 -25.45 7.91 14.87
CA LYS A 396 -25.93 8.39 13.56
C LYS A 396 -25.39 7.53 12.42
N LEU A 397 -25.01 6.29 12.74
CA LEU A 397 -24.45 5.35 11.78
C LEU A 397 -25.55 4.85 10.84
N LYS A 398 -25.22 4.73 9.56
CA LYS A 398 -26.09 4.12 8.56
C LYS A 398 -25.77 2.62 8.49
N PRO A 399 -26.73 1.71 8.76
CA PRO A 399 -26.51 0.29 8.56
C PRO A 399 -26.12 0.02 7.10
N THR A 400 -25.17 -0.88 6.89
CA THR A 400 -24.76 -1.30 5.55
C THR A 400 -25.94 -1.99 4.85
N THR A 401 -26.24 -1.54 3.62
CA THR A 401 -27.38 -2.04 2.85
C THR A 401 -27.16 -3.48 2.35
N ASP A 402 -25.94 -3.77 1.90
CA ASP A 402 -25.52 -5.09 1.45
C ASP A 402 -24.34 -5.57 2.32
N PRO A 403 -24.57 -6.45 3.31
CA PRO A 403 -23.52 -6.91 4.20
C PRO A 403 -22.51 -7.85 3.51
N THR A 404 -22.76 -8.24 2.25
CA THR A 404 -21.83 -9.06 1.44
C THR A 404 -20.79 -8.23 0.70
N GLU A 405 -21.00 -6.92 0.58
CA GLU A 405 -20.01 -6.01 0.02
C GLU A 405 -18.74 -5.96 0.87
N ARG A 406 -17.58 -5.78 0.26
CA ARG A 406 -16.31 -5.79 1.02
C ARG A 406 -16.21 -4.60 1.97
N THR A 407 -15.59 -4.84 3.12
CA THR A 407 -15.18 -3.78 4.05
C THR A 407 -14.04 -3.02 3.41
N LYS A 408 -14.26 -1.73 3.12
CA LYS A 408 -13.24 -0.86 2.53
C LYS A 408 -13.48 0.60 2.87
N CYS A 409 -12.41 1.37 2.80
CA CYS A 409 -12.42 2.81 2.96
C CYS A 409 -11.70 3.47 1.78
N LYS A 410 -12.20 4.63 1.37
CA LYS A 410 -11.55 5.48 0.36
C LYS A 410 -11.50 6.92 0.85
N GLU A 411 -10.45 7.63 0.46
CA GLU A 411 -10.42 9.07 0.61
C GLU A 411 -11.43 9.69 -0.38
N GLY A 412 -12.24 10.63 0.08
CA GLY A 412 -13.19 11.37 -0.74
C GLY A 412 -14.65 11.23 -0.31
N PRO A 413 -15.55 11.88 -1.07
CA PRO A 413 -16.95 12.01 -0.69
C PRO A 413 -17.69 10.67 -0.70
N GLY A 414 -18.76 10.65 0.08
CA GLY A 414 -19.71 9.54 0.11
C GLY A 414 -20.57 9.47 -1.16
N PRO A 415 -21.58 8.57 -1.18
CA PRO A 415 -22.50 8.44 -2.31
C PRO A 415 -23.27 9.71 -2.69
N ASP A 416 -23.35 10.70 -1.80
CA ASP A 416 -23.99 11.99 -2.08
C ASP A 416 -23.10 12.97 -2.87
N GLY A 417 -21.84 12.60 -3.11
CA GLY A 417 -20.87 13.39 -3.88
C GLY A 417 -20.41 14.68 -3.19
N LYS A 418 -20.80 14.93 -1.93
CA LYS A 418 -20.46 16.17 -1.24
C LYS A 418 -19.07 16.10 -0.64
N ASP A 419 -18.20 17.00 -1.12
CA ASP A 419 -16.85 17.14 -0.59
C ASP A 419 -16.71 18.47 0.19
N PRO A 420 -16.81 18.46 1.54
CA PRO A 420 -16.71 19.67 2.35
C PRO A 420 -15.35 20.37 2.24
N ARG A 421 -14.30 19.66 1.78
CA ARG A 421 -12.94 20.20 1.63
C ARG A 421 -12.85 21.23 0.50
N VAL A 422 -13.77 21.18 -0.47
CA VAL A 422 -13.87 22.15 -1.56
C VAL A 422 -14.28 23.52 -1.02
N THR A 423 -15.22 23.55 -0.07
CA THR A 423 -15.73 24.79 0.52
C THR A 423 -14.95 25.25 1.75
N SER A 424 -14.17 24.36 2.37
CA SER A 424 -13.34 24.67 3.54
C SER A 424 -12.04 23.88 3.46
N SER A 425 -10.94 24.56 3.12
CA SER A 425 -9.60 23.96 3.06
C SER A 425 -9.04 23.57 4.44
N VAL A 426 -9.67 24.02 5.53
CA VAL A 426 -9.33 23.64 6.91
C VAL A 426 -9.79 22.21 7.22
N LEU A 427 -10.87 21.74 6.59
CA LEU A 427 -11.22 20.33 6.56
C LEU A 427 -10.41 19.68 5.46
N ASN A 428 -9.34 18.98 5.82
CA ASN A 428 -8.41 18.37 4.87
C ASN A 428 -8.42 16.84 4.91
N ARG A 429 -9.25 16.22 5.75
CA ARG A 429 -9.49 14.77 5.78
C ARG A 429 -10.96 14.48 5.48
N LEU A 430 -11.17 13.54 4.56
CA LEU A 430 -12.50 13.03 4.23
C LEU A 430 -12.38 11.56 3.85
N VAL A 431 -12.82 10.68 4.74
CA VAL A 431 -12.83 9.24 4.48
C VAL A 431 -14.26 8.75 4.37
N THR A 432 -14.52 7.91 3.38
CA THR A 432 -15.78 7.18 3.23
C THR A 432 -15.50 5.70 3.36
N CYS A 433 -16.18 5.07 4.30
CA CYS A 433 -16.04 3.66 4.62
C CYS A 433 -17.39 2.95 4.48
N GLN A 434 -17.32 1.67 4.14
CA GLN A 434 -18.48 0.80 4.02
C GLN A 434 -18.26 -0.52 4.75
N ASN A 435 -19.36 -1.13 5.16
CA ASN A 435 -19.42 -2.45 5.78
C ASN A 435 -18.43 -2.63 6.96
N MET A 436 -18.37 -1.65 7.86
CA MET A 436 -17.49 -1.70 9.03
C MET A 436 -18.24 -2.00 10.32
N THR A 437 -17.75 -2.95 11.12
CA THR A 437 -18.18 -3.08 12.52
C THR A 437 -17.55 -1.98 13.39
N LEU A 438 -18.10 -1.72 14.57
CA LEU A 438 -17.61 -0.67 15.48
C LEU A 438 -16.15 -0.90 15.93
N ALA A 439 -15.73 -2.16 16.08
CA ALA A 439 -14.33 -2.50 16.33
C ALA A 439 -13.44 -2.06 15.16
N GLN A 440 -13.87 -2.35 13.93
CA GLN A 440 -13.14 -1.97 12.72
C GLN A 440 -13.10 -0.45 12.52
N ILE A 441 -14.17 0.27 12.92
CA ILE A 441 -14.16 1.74 12.96
C ILE A 441 -13.08 2.25 13.93
N GLY A 442 -12.87 1.57 15.06
CA GLY A 442 -11.78 1.89 15.98
C GLY A 442 -10.40 1.80 15.34
N ASP A 443 -10.11 0.66 14.67
CA ASP A 443 -8.87 0.44 13.92
C ASP A 443 -8.67 1.54 12.85
N GLU A 444 -9.73 1.85 12.12
CA GLU A 444 -9.72 2.85 11.05
C GLU A 444 -9.47 4.25 11.57
N LEU A 445 -10.06 4.63 12.71
CA LEU A 445 -9.80 5.92 13.35
C LEU A 445 -8.34 6.08 13.74
N GLN A 446 -7.69 5.03 14.26
CA GLN A 446 -6.26 5.06 14.55
C GLN A 446 -5.43 5.26 13.26
N ARG A 447 -5.86 4.63 12.16
CA ARG A 447 -5.22 4.75 10.84
C ARG A 447 -5.33 6.16 10.25
N VAL A 448 -6.55 6.68 10.13
CA VAL A 448 -6.80 7.96 9.42
C VAL A 448 -6.55 9.19 10.28
N ALA A 449 -6.64 9.07 11.61
CA ALA A 449 -6.43 10.14 12.56
C ALA A 449 -5.15 9.92 13.39
N ASN A 450 -4.10 9.40 12.77
CA ASN A 450 -2.80 9.12 13.39
C ASN A 450 -2.06 10.35 13.99
N GLY A 451 -2.54 11.57 13.75
CA GLY A 451 -2.11 12.80 14.41
C GLY A 451 -2.85 13.10 15.73
N TYR A 452 -3.85 12.29 16.09
CA TYR A 452 -4.66 12.42 17.30
C TYR A 452 -4.69 11.13 18.13
N ILE A 453 -4.81 10.00 17.43
CA ILE A 453 -5.00 8.68 18.02
C ILE A 453 -3.76 7.85 17.74
N TYR A 454 -2.99 7.59 18.80
CA TYR A 454 -1.71 6.90 18.68
C TYR A 454 -1.76 5.44 19.10
N ASN A 455 -2.74 5.09 19.94
CA ASN A 455 -2.89 3.76 20.53
C ASN A 455 -4.32 3.25 20.25
N THR A 456 -4.52 1.96 20.48
CA THR A 456 -5.76 1.24 20.15
C THR A 456 -7.04 1.96 20.58
N VAL A 457 -8.04 1.90 19.70
CA VAL A 457 -9.42 2.28 19.98
C VAL A 457 -10.26 1.02 20.18
N VAL A 458 -10.75 0.79 21.38
CA VAL A 458 -11.57 -0.40 21.71
C VAL A 458 -13.04 -0.09 21.55
N ASP A 459 -13.79 -0.98 20.89
CA ASP A 459 -15.25 -0.91 20.88
C ASP A 459 -15.85 -1.23 22.26
N GLY A 460 -16.40 -0.22 22.91
CA GLY A 460 -17.18 -0.33 24.15
C GLY A 460 -18.65 0.01 23.94
N THR A 461 -19.13 0.07 22.69
CA THR A 461 -20.49 0.52 22.38
C THR A 461 -21.55 -0.55 22.61
N GLY A 462 -21.17 -1.83 22.47
CA GLY A 462 -22.10 -2.96 22.46
C GLY A 462 -22.97 -3.05 21.20
N ILE A 463 -22.80 -2.14 20.23
CA ILE A 463 -23.59 -2.08 19.01
C ILE A 463 -23.11 -3.17 18.05
N LYS A 464 -24.06 -3.93 17.49
CA LYS A 464 -23.78 -5.04 16.57
C LYS A 464 -24.23 -4.69 15.15
N GLY A 465 -23.57 -5.29 14.17
CA GLY A 465 -23.81 -5.05 12.76
C GLY A 465 -22.66 -4.30 12.10
N SER A 466 -22.85 -3.98 10.83
CA SER A 466 -21.92 -3.23 10.01
C SER A 466 -22.55 -1.94 9.49
N TYR A 467 -21.70 -0.95 9.31
CA TYR A 467 -22.11 0.42 9.06
C TYR A 467 -21.29 1.07 7.95
N ASP A 468 -21.98 1.90 7.18
CA ASP A 468 -21.40 2.80 6.21
C ASP A 468 -21.35 4.20 6.83
N PHE A 469 -20.24 4.91 6.61
CA PHE A 469 -20.09 6.27 7.09
C PHE A 469 -19.12 7.07 6.25
N THR A 470 -19.32 8.39 6.25
CA THR A 470 -18.35 9.36 5.77
C THR A 470 -17.95 10.24 6.95
N LEU A 471 -16.65 10.41 7.16
CA LEU A 471 -16.10 11.20 8.26
C LEU A 471 -15.21 12.29 7.71
N SER A 472 -15.58 13.54 7.98
CA SER A 472 -14.78 14.73 7.64
C SER A 472 -14.16 15.34 8.89
N PHE A 473 -12.87 15.66 8.86
CA PHE A 473 -12.19 16.34 9.96
C PHE A 473 -10.94 17.09 9.47
N SER A 474 -10.34 17.86 10.37
CA SER A 474 -9.07 18.56 10.19
C SER A 474 -7.94 17.73 10.77
N SER A 475 -6.78 17.65 10.10
CA SER A 475 -5.57 17.09 10.70
C SER A 475 -5.11 17.91 11.91
N ALA A 476 -4.37 17.29 12.83
CA ALA A 476 -4.01 17.90 14.10
C ALA A 476 -3.22 19.22 13.97
N ASP A 477 -2.40 19.36 12.92
CA ASP A 477 -1.66 20.59 12.60
C ASP A 477 -2.55 21.77 12.16
N LYS A 478 -3.79 21.48 11.71
CA LYS A 478 -4.77 22.50 11.28
C LYS A 478 -5.68 22.97 12.41
N VAL A 479 -5.73 22.22 13.51
CA VAL A 479 -6.41 22.63 14.75
C VAL A 479 -5.38 23.38 15.60
N GLN A 480 -5.71 24.56 16.11
CA GLN A 480 -4.75 25.49 16.75
C GLN A 480 -3.67 24.79 17.62
N PRO A 481 -2.36 25.09 17.39
CA PRO A 481 -1.29 24.60 18.24
C PRO A 481 -1.37 25.31 19.60
N GLY A 482 -2.06 24.68 20.55
CA GLY A 482 -2.32 25.24 21.88
C GLY A 482 -3.43 24.51 22.66
N ALA A 483 -4.30 23.78 21.97
CA ALA A 483 -5.31 22.95 22.63
C ALA A 483 -4.80 21.52 22.83
N GLY A 484 -3.97 21.32 23.85
CA GLY A 484 -3.74 19.97 24.37
C GLY A 484 -5.06 19.34 24.83
N ASP A 485 -5.28 18.07 24.46
CA ASP A 485 -6.24 17.06 24.96
C ASP A 485 -7.70 17.46 25.34
N ALA A 486 -8.11 18.72 25.18
CA ALA A 486 -9.31 19.28 25.76
C ALA A 486 -10.02 20.34 24.89
N ALA A 487 -9.71 20.46 23.59
CA ALA A 487 -10.58 21.22 22.69
C ALA A 487 -11.86 20.42 22.40
N VAL A 488 -12.84 20.56 23.29
CA VAL A 488 -14.24 20.28 23.00
C VAL A 488 -14.83 21.59 22.48
N GLY A 489 -14.89 21.77 21.16
CA GLY A 489 -15.39 23.00 20.55
C GLY A 489 -14.87 23.17 19.12
N SER A 490 -15.75 23.65 18.23
CA SER A 490 -15.30 24.06 16.89
C SER A 490 -14.37 25.27 17.04
N ASP A 491 -13.17 25.18 16.46
CA ASP A 491 -12.26 26.31 16.33
C ASP A 491 -12.99 27.46 15.62
N PRO A 492 -12.83 28.73 16.02
CA PRO A 492 -13.38 29.87 15.29
C PRO A 492 -13.02 29.89 13.79
N ASN A 493 -11.96 29.20 13.39
CA ASN A 493 -11.55 29.03 11.99
C ASN A 493 -12.28 27.90 11.24
N GLY A 494 -13.27 27.25 11.86
CA GLY A 494 -14.04 26.15 11.25
C GLY A 494 -13.31 24.81 11.25
N ALA A 495 -12.19 24.68 11.97
CA ALA A 495 -11.48 23.40 12.14
C ALA A 495 -12.31 22.43 13.00
N LEU A 496 -12.21 21.13 12.68
CA LEU A 496 -12.95 20.08 13.37
C LEU A 496 -12.01 18.96 13.77
N SER A 497 -11.82 18.76 15.08
CA SER A 497 -11.02 17.64 15.60
C SER A 497 -11.68 16.29 15.27
N VAL A 498 -10.90 15.20 15.25
CA VAL A 498 -11.48 13.86 15.06
C VAL A 498 -12.47 13.51 16.18
N PHE A 499 -12.22 13.96 17.41
CA PHE A 499 -13.10 13.74 18.56
C PHE A 499 -14.47 14.40 18.36
N ASP A 500 -14.48 15.65 17.92
CA ASP A 500 -15.70 16.37 17.57
C ASP A 500 -16.39 15.76 16.34
N ALA A 501 -15.64 15.35 15.32
CA ALA A 501 -16.19 14.73 14.12
C ALA A 501 -16.91 13.41 14.45
N VAL A 502 -16.28 12.53 15.23
CA VAL A 502 -16.89 11.27 15.68
C VAL A 502 -18.16 11.53 16.50
N SER A 503 -18.14 12.52 17.39
CA SER A 503 -19.31 12.93 18.19
C SER A 503 -20.45 13.50 17.34
N ARG A 504 -20.15 14.47 16.47
CA ARG A 504 -21.18 15.21 15.74
C ARG A 504 -21.71 14.42 14.54
N GLN A 505 -20.84 13.72 13.82
CA GLN A 505 -21.17 13.06 12.56
C GLN A 505 -21.58 11.60 12.77
N LEU A 506 -20.89 10.85 13.63
CA LEU A 506 -21.19 9.43 13.88
C LEU A 506 -22.08 9.21 15.11
N GLY A 507 -22.21 10.20 15.99
CA GLY A 507 -22.99 10.06 17.22
C GLY A 507 -22.35 9.10 18.24
N LEU A 508 -21.03 8.91 18.13
CA LEU A 508 -20.20 8.08 19.00
C LEU A 508 -19.23 8.98 19.78
N LYS A 509 -18.57 8.44 20.80
CA LYS A 509 -17.59 9.19 21.57
C LYS A 509 -16.33 8.37 21.78
N LEU A 510 -15.18 9.03 21.63
CA LEU A 510 -13.90 8.47 22.02
C LEU A 510 -13.61 8.89 23.45
N GLU A 511 -13.72 7.94 24.38
CA GLU A 511 -13.40 8.17 25.79
C GLU A 511 -11.95 7.82 26.06
N LYS A 512 -11.20 8.78 26.61
CA LYS A 512 -9.81 8.60 27.00
C LYS A 512 -9.74 7.60 28.15
N THR A 513 -8.94 6.56 27.99
CA THR A 513 -8.73 5.51 29.00
C THR A 513 -7.24 5.21 29.12
N LYS A 514 -6.79 4.76 30.29
CA LYS A 514 -5.43 4.22 30.43
C LYS A 514 -5.48 2.72 30.20
N ARG A 515 -4.64 2.21 29.31
CA ARG A 515 -4.54 0.77 29.01
C ARG A 515 -3.07 0.34 28.99
N PRO A 516 -2.75 -0.87 29.50
CA PRO A 516 -1.44 -1.46 29.29
C PRO A 516 -1.15 -1.58 27.80
N SER A 517 0.02 -1.12 27.39
CA SER A 517 0.53 -1.24 26.03
C SER A 517 2.06 -1.23 26.08
N PRO A 518 2.73 -1.93 25.15
CA PRO A 518 4.18 -1.93 25.09
C PRO A 518 4.72 -0.53 24.79
N VAL A 519 5.73 -0.11 25.55
CA VAL A 519 6.50 1.12 25.35
C VAL A 519 7.99 0.81 25.29
N LEU A 520 8.74 1.63 24.58
CA LEU A 520 10.20 1.54 24.52
C LEU A 520 10.81 2.24 25.73
N VAL A 521 11.50 1.50 26.59
CA VAL A 521 12.26 2.07 27.72
C VAL A 521 13.72 2.21 27.32
N ILE A 522 14.25 3.42 27.41
CA ILE A 522 15.69 3.67 27.24
C ILE A 522 16.36 3.52 28.60
N ASP A 523 17.11 2.44 28.77
CA ASP A 523 17.86 2.17 30.01
C ASP A 523 19.15 2.99 30.06
N HIS A 524 19.78 3.16 28.90
CA HIS A 524 21.01 3.91 28.72
C HIS A 524 21.17 4.32 27.26
N ILE A 525 21.75 5.50 27.02
CA ILE A 525 22.18 5.95 25.69
C ILE A 525 23.22 7.07 25.86
N GLU A 526 24.28 7.02 25.05
CA GLU A 526 25.33 8.03 25.03
C GLU A 526 25.01 9.14 24.02
N GLU A 527 25.35 10.39 24.33
CA GLU A 527 25.16 11.51 23.39
C GLU A 527 26.20 11.54 22.27
N THR A 528 27.42 11.10 22.58
CA THR A 528 28.51 11.03 21.62
C THR A 528 28.57 9.62 21.04
N PRO A 529 28.48 9.45 19.71
CA PRO A 529 28.60 8.12 19.12
C PRO A 529 30.05 7.61 19.22
N THR A 530 30.22 6.29 19.17
CA THR A 530 31.54 5.65 19.02
C THR A 530 32.27 6.16 17.77
N GLU A 531 33.59 6.08 17.75
CA GLU A 531 34.41 6.48 16.58
C GLU A 531 34.06 5.68 15.32
N ASN A 532 34.09 6.33 14.15
CA ASN A 532 33.64 5.78 12.85
C ASN A 532 34.27 4.44 12.48
#